data_AF-A0AB73BWZ5-F1
#
_entry.id   AF-A0AB73BWZ5-F1
#
_cell.length_a   1.000
_cell.length_b   1.000
_cell.length_c   1.000
_cell.angle_alpha   90.00
_cell.angle_beta   90.00
_cell.angle_gamma   90.00
#
_symmetry.space_group_name_H-M   'P 1'
#
loop_
_entity.id
_entity.type
_entity.pdbx_description
1 polymer ?
#
loop_
_entity_poly.entity_id
_entity_poly.type
_entity_poly.pdbx_seq_one_letter_code
_entity_poly.pdbx_strand_id
1 'polypeptide(L)' 'MYVKLKQFMVEKSLKNKDLADLLDISYPCISKKLNQKGSDFTVKEVKCLCEKYGLDANLYFFS' A
#
# COMPACT_ATOMS: atom_id res chain seq x y z
N MET A 1 10.40 -3.44 4.04
CA MET A 1 9.75 -2.94 2.80
C MET A 1 8.55 -3.83 2.51
N TYR A 2 7.44 -3.29 2.00
CA TYR A 2 6.24 -4.08 1.65
C TYR A 2 6.39 -4.81 0.30
N VAL A 3 7.17 -5.89 0.28
CA VAL A 3 7.54 -6.60 -0.96
C VAL A 3 6.32 -7.22 -1.66
N LYS A 4 5.46 -7.94 -0.93
CA LYS A 4 4.26 -8.58 -1.49
C LYS A 4 3.27 -7.57 -2.05
N LEU A 5 3.09 -6.43 -1.37
CA LEU A 5 2.22 -5.36 -1.86
C LEU A 5 2.76 -4.77 -3.16
N LYS A 6 4.08 -4.55 -3.26
CA LYS A 6 4.71 -4.11 -4.51
C LYS A 6 4.56 -5.12 -5.64
N GLN A 7 4.72 -6.41 -5.34
CA GLN A 7 4.50 -7.47 -6.34
C GLN A 7 3.05 -7.45 -6.84
N PHE A 8 2.08 -7.37 -5.94
CA PHE A 8 0.67 -7.23 -6.30
C PHE A 8 0.41 -5.99 -7.16
N MET A 9 1.03 -4.85 -6.83
CA MET A 9 0.91 -3.64 -7.65
C MET A 9 1.42 -3.85 -9.07
N VAL A 10 2.55 -4.55 -9.26
CA VAL A 10 3.06 -4.90 -10.58
C VAL A 10 2.09 -5.81 -11.33
N GLU A 11 1.60 -6.87 -10.68
CA GLU A 11 0.65 -7.84 -11.26
C GLU A 11 -0.67 -7.18 -11.70
N LYS A 12 -1.13 -6.16 -10.97
CA LYS A 12 -2.35 -5.40 -11.28
C LYS A 12 -2.11 -4.12 -12.08
N SER A 13 -0.86 -3.86 -12.51
CA SER A 13 -0.47 -2.61 -13.18
C SER A 13 -0.85 -1.34 -12.40
N LEU A 14 -0.86 -1.42 -11.07
CA LEU A 14 -1.11 -0.29 -10.17
C LEU A 14 0.17 0.53 -10.00
N LYS A 15 0.02 1.84 -10.08
CA LYS A 15 1.07 2.83 -9.84
C LYS A 15 0.92 3.37 -8.41
N ASN A 16 2.01 3.92 -7.88
CA ASN A 16 1.97 4.62 -6.59
C ASN A 16 0.95 5.78 -6.59
N LYS A 17 0.67 6.38 -7.76
CA LYS A 17 -0.36 7.42 -7.89
C LYS A 17 -1.77 6.86 -7.61
N ASP A 18 -2.07 5.65 -8.05
CA ASP A 18 -3.39 5.04 -7.83
C ASP A 18 -3.64 4.79 -6.33
N LEU A 19 -2.61 4.38 -5.59
CA LEU A 19 -2.69 4.25 -4.14
C LEU A 19 -2.76 5.61 -3.44
N ALA A 20 -2.05 6.62 -3.95
CA ALA A 20 -2.05 7.98 -3.42
C ALA A 20 -3.45 8.60 -3.53
N ASP A 21 -4.06 8.50 -4.71
CA ASP A 21 -5.40 9.01 -5.01
C ASP A 21 -6.47 8.24 -4.19
N LEU A 22 -6.31 6.93 -4.00
CA LEU A 22 -7.22 6.11 -3.18
C LEU A 22 -7.17 6.48 -1.68
N LEU A 23 -5.97 6.75 -1.15
CA LEU A 23 -5.75 7.00 0.27
C LEU A 23 -5.79 8.49 0.62
N ASP A 24 -6.00 9.37 -0.36
CA ASP A 24 -5.99 10.83 -0.23
C ASP A 24 -4.69 11.34 0.43
N ILE A 25 -3.56 10.83 -0.04
CA ILE A 25 -2.22 11.23 0.42
C ILE A 25 -1.28 11.48 -0.75
N SER A 26 -0.14 12.13 -0.48
CA SER A 26 0.81 12.47 -1.55
C SER A 26 1.58 11.25 -2.08
N TYR A 27 1.92 11.29 -3.37
CA TYR A 27 2.77 10.26 -4.01
C TYR A 27 4.09 9.97 -3.26
N PRO A 28 4.85 10.98 -2.76
CA PRO A 28 6.04 10.72 -1.96
C PRO A 28 5.74 9.98 -0.65
N CYS A 29 4.57 10.19 -0.05
CA CYS A 29 4.13 9.48 1.15
C CYS A 29 3.95 7.98 0.87
N ILE A 30 3.27 7.63 -0.23
CA ILE A 30 3.14 6.22 -0.68
C ILE A 30 4.51 5.59 -0.89
N SER A 31 5.41 6.27 -1.60
CA SER A 31 6.77 5.74 -1.82
C SER A 31 7.50 5.49 -0.50
N LYS A 32 7.42 6.42 0.48
CA LYS A 32 8.01 6.23 1.80
C LYS A 32 7.40 5.04 2.54
N LYS A 33 6.07 4.92 2.57
CA LYS A 33 5.33 3.82 3.21
C LYS A 33 5.68 2.47 2.59
N LEU A 34 5.60 2.33 1.27
CA LEU A 34 5.97 1.10 0.55
C LEU A 34 7.40 0.65 0.86
N ASN A 35 8.32 1.61 1.02
CA ASN A 35 9.71 1.35 1.36
C ASN A 35 9.98 1.25 2.88
N GLN A 36 8.98 1.47 3.74
CA GLN A 36 9.10 1.59 5.20
C GLN A 36 10.20 2.60 5.61
N LYS A 37 10.28 3.74 4.90
CA LYS A 37 11.27 4.80 5.15
C LYS A 37 10.62 5.96 5.92
N GLY A 38 10.66 5.86 7.25
CA GLY A 38 10.19 6.93 8.16
C GLY A 38 8.69 7.20 8.11
N SER A 39 7.91 6.28 7.54
CA SER A 39 6.44 6.30 7.53
C SER A 39 5.94 4.89 7.28
N ASP A 40 4.80 4.56 7.87
CA ASP A 40 4.15 3.27 7.72
C ASP A 40 2.65 3.42 7.39
N PHE A 41 2.02 2.37 6.86
CA PHE A 41 0.58 2.36 6.66
C PHE A 41 -0.14 2.32 8.02
N THR A 42 -1.07 3.25 8.19
CA THR A 42 -2.00 3.24 9.33
C THR A 42 -3.01 2.12 9.16
N VAL A 43 -3.61 1.68 10.27
CA VAL A 43 -4.67 0.65 10.25
C VAL A 43 -5.82 1.03 9.30
N LYS A 44 -6.17 2.33 9.22
CA LYS A 44 -7.21 2.83 8.32
C LYS A 44 -6.82 2.66 6.84
N GLU A 45 -5.57 2.98 6.49
CA GLU A 45 -5.06 2.81 5.12
C GLU A 45 -4.97 1.33 4.74
N VAL A 46 -4.48 0.47 5.65
CA VAL A 46 -4.45 -0.99 5.45
C VAL A 46 -5.86 -1.52 5.19
N LYS A 47 -6.83 -1.14 6.04
CA LYS A 47 -8.23 -1.54 5.88
C LYS A 47 -8.79 -1.11 4.51
N CYS A 48 -8.55 0.13 4.11
CA CYS A 48 -9.01 0.65 2.82
C CYS A 48 -8.42 -0.13 1.64
N LEU A 49 -7.12 -0.44 1.67
CA LEU A 49 -6.46 -1.23 0.63
C LEU A 49 -6.98 -2.67 0.60
N CYS A 50 -7.16 -3.29 1.77
CA CYS A 50 -7.74 -4.63 1.89
C CYS A 50 -9.16 -4.71 1.33
N GLU A 51 -10.02 -3.75 1.68
CA GLU A 51 -11.41 -3.70 1.18
C GLU A 51 -11.46 -3.42 -0.33
N LYS A 52 -10.63 -2.50 -0.83
CA LYS A 52 -10.63 -2.13 -2.24
C LYS A 52 -10.13 -3.25 -3.16
N TYR A 53 -9.12 -4.00 -2.72
CA TYR A 53 -8.39 -4.94 -3.56
C TYR A 53 -8.52 -6.41 -3.12
N GLY A 54 -9.26 -6.70 -2.04
CA GLY A 54 -9.44 -8.04 -1.51
C GLY A 54 -8.16 -8.64 -0.92
N LEU A 55 -7.32 -7.81 -0.28
CA LEU A 55 -6.03 -8.25 0.27
C LEU A 55 -6.18 -8.79 1.70
N ASP A 56 -5.41 -9.83 2.02
CA ASP A 56 -5.23 -10.29 3.40
C ASP A 56 -4.19 -9.40 4.13
N ALA A 57 -4.61 -8.73 5.20
CA ALA A 57 -3.73 -7.81 5.92
C ALA A 57 -2.48 -8.50 6.52
N ASN A 58 -2.62 -9.73 7.02
CA ASN A 58 -1.49 -10.49 7.57
C ASN A 58 -0.50 -10.86 6.47
N LEU A 59 -1.01 -11.25 5.30
CA LEU A 59 -0.15 -11.63 4.19
C LEU A 59 0.63 -10.44 3.63
N TYR A 60 0.01 -9.27 3.53
CA TYR A 60 0.58 -8.13 2.79
C TYR A 60 1.25 -7.07 3.68
N PHE A 61 0.84 -6.93 4.95
CA PHE A 61 1.28 -5.83 5.82
C PHE A 61 1.94 -6.27 7.14
N PHE A 62 1.59 -7.44 7.69
CA PHE A 62 2.10 -7.87 9.00
C PHE A 62 3.05 -9.08 8.96
N SER A 63 3.48 -9.49 7.76
CA SER A 63 4.43 -10.59 7.54
C SER A 63 5.86 -10.13 7.35
#